data_AF-A0AAE2SBB7-F1
#
_entry.id   AF-A0AAE2SBB7-F1
#
_cell.length_a   1.000
_cell.length_b   1.000
_cell.length_c   1.000
_cell.angle_alpha   90.00
_cell.angle_beta   90.00
_cell.angle_gamma   90.00
#
_symmetry.space_group_name_H-M   'P 1'
#
loop_
_entity.id
_entity.type
_entity.pdbx_description
1 polymer ?
#
loop_
_entity_poly.entity_id
_entity_poly.type
_entity_poly.pdbx_seq_one_letter_code
_entity_poly.pdbx_strand_id
1 'polypeptide(L)'
;MKTRHITLLASVAAAFASCAPIPDSAPTTPPTQGSEVPAPMTEIDSNVPVGRPTPDGKKDMVISPYRPYNVINVSGYQSGDIVGDPSTARIDPKTNKPIANTSKHFRIP
;
A
#
# COMPACT_ATOMS: atom_id res chain seq x y z
N MET A 1 22.94 34.18 35.94
CA MET A 1 21.53 34.31 36.41
C MET A 1 20.72 33.35 35.55
N LYS A 2 20.22 32.15 35.90
CA LYS A 2 19.70 31.44 37.09
C LYS A 2 18.31 31.89 37.60
N THR A 3 17.26 31.36 36.95
CA THR A 3 15.88 31.13 37.47
C THR A 3 15.12 30.30 36.41
N ARG A 4 14.92 28.97 36.54
CA ARG A 4 13.98 28.16 37.36
C ARG A 4 12.48 28.27 37.02
N HIS A 5 11.99 27.16 36.45
CA HIS A 5 10.69 26.47 36.44
C HIS A 5 9.42 27.12 36.98
N ILE A 6 8.31 26.96 36.23
CA ILE A 6 6.98 26.66 36.80
C ILE A 6 6.33 25.54 35.97
N THR A 7 6.18 24.40 36.62
CA THR A 7 5.34 23.26 36.25
C THR A 7 3.91 23.55 36.72
N LEU A 8 2.87 23.21 35.95
CA LEU A 8 1.51 23.12 36.49
C LEU A 8 0.81 21.84 36.03
N LEU A 9 0.36 21.11 37.04
CA LEU A 9 -0.26 19.78 37.05
C LEU A 9 -1.79 19.86 36.91
N ALA A 10 -2.35 18.66 36.68
CA ALA A 10 -3.71 18.18 36.99
C ALA A 10 -4.74 18.29 35.84
N SER A 11 -5.47 17.23 35.50
CA SER A 11 -6.16 16.33 36.43
C SER A 11 -6.40 14.92 35.86
N VAL A 12 -6.36 13.94 36.78
CA VAL A 12 -6.72 12.54 36.61
C VAL A 12 -8.23 12.40 36.84
N ALA A 13 -8.91 11.62 36.00
CA ALA A 13 -10.17 10.97 36.36
C ALA A 13 -10.18 9.56 35.77
N ALA A 14 -10.25 8.58 36.67
CA ALA A 14 -10.29 7.15 36.40
C ALA A 14 -11.75 6.68 36.22
N ALA A 15 -11.94 5.62 35.43
CA ALA A 15 -13.01 4.65 35.67
C ALA A 15 -12.57 3.28 35.15
N PHE A 16 -12.47 2.34 36.09
CA PHE A 16 -12.21 0.92 35.87
C PHE A 16 -13.51 0.17 35.56
N ALA A 17 -13.31 -1.02 34.98
CA ALA A 17 -14.17 -2.20 35.02
C ALA A 17 -15.37 -2.29 34.06
N SER A 18 -15.18 -3.10 33.02
CA SER A 18 -16.19 -4.12 32.70
C SER A 18 -15.51 -5.35 32.12
N CYS A 19 -15.35 -6.39 32.95
CA CYS A 19 -15.13 -7.76 32.48
C CYS A 19 -16.45 -8.27 31.92
N ALA A 20 -16.55 -8.42 30.61
CA ALA A 20 -17.57 -9.26 30.00
C ALA A 20 -17.02 -10.69 29.84
N PRO A 21 -17.84 -11.72 30.09
CA PRO A 21 -17.40 -13.12 30.17
C PRO A 21 -16.93 -13.66 28.82
N ILE A 22 -15.94 -14.55 28.87
CA ILE A 22 -15.51 -15.42 27.77
C ILE A 22 -16.63 -16.44 27.53
N PRO A 23 -17.27 -16.50 26.36
CA PRO A 23 -18.03 -17.68 25.98
C PRO A 23 -17.09 -18.73 25.40
N ASP A 24 -17.27 -19.94 25.92
CA ASP A 24 -16.60 -21.18 25.54
C ASP A 24 -16.63 -21.47 24.04
N SER A 25 -15.64 -22.25 23.65
CA SER A 25 -15.38 -22.82 22.33
C SER A 25 -16.63 -23.25 21.55
N ALA A 26 -16.74 -22.73 20.32
CA ALA A 26 -17.55 -23.30 19.24
C ALA A 26 -16.61 -23.59 18.05
N PRO A 27 -16.92 -24.62 17.23
CA PRO A 27 -15.93 -25.38 16.47
C PRO A 27 -15.27 -24.56 15.36
N THR A 28 -13.99 -24.86 15.11
CA THR A 28 -13.25 -24.44 13.91
C THR A 28 -13.97 -24.95 12.66
N THR A 29 -14.87 -24.14 12.12
CA THR A 29 -15.26 -24.24 10.72
C THR A 29 -14.05 -23.81 9.90
N PRO A 30 -13.61 -24.59 8.88
CA PRO A 30 -12.62 -24.10 7.94
C PRO A 30 -13.08 -22.76 7.38
N PRO A 31 -12.19 -21.77 7.15
CA PRO A 31 -12.59 -20.54 6.50
C PRO A 31 -13.25 -20.91 5.18
N THR A 32 -14.56 -20.66 5.09
CA THR A 32 -15.30 -20.66 3.84
C THR A 32 -14.47 -19.85 2.86
N GLN A 33 -14.02 -20.50 1.80
CA GLN A 33 -13.39 -19.85 0.66
C GLN A 33 -14.29 -18.67 0.28
N GLY A 34 -13.86 -17.47 0.67
CA GLY A 34 -14.52 -16.25 0.23
C GLY A 34 -14.55 -16.34 -1.28
N SER A 35 -15.72 -16.15 -1.87
CA SER A 35 -15.88 -16.03 -3.31
C SER A 35 -14.81 -15.05 -3.78
N GLU A 36 -13.75 -15.57 -4.40
CA GLU A 36 -12.70 -14.78 -4.99
C GLU A 36 -13.41 -13.91 -6.01
N VAL A 37 -13.58 -12.62 -5.69
CA VAL A 37 -14.07 -11.66 -6.67
C VAL A 37 -13.01 -11.71 -7.76
N PRO A 38 -13.34 -12.21 -8.96
CA PRO A 38 -12.33 -12.32 -10.00
C PRO A 38 -11.70 -10.96 -10.16
N ALA A 39 -10.38 -10.89 -10.06
CA ALA A 39 -9.67 -9.66 -10.37
C ALA A 39 -10.21 -9.16 -11.72
N PRO A 40 -10.59 -7.87 -11.85
CA PRO A 40 -11.20 -7.38 -13.06
C PRO A 40 -10.29 -7.72 -14.24
N MET A 41 -10.71 -8.68 -15.07
CA MET A 41 -10.06 -8.98 -16.34
C MET A 41 -10.22 -7.73 -17.19
N THR A 42 -9.23 -6.86 -17.12
CA THR A 42 -9.20 -5.67 -17.95
C THR A 42 -8.98 -6.14 -19.37
N GLU A 43 -9.97 -5.86 -20.23
CA GLU A 43 -10.07 -6.34 -21.61
C GLU A 43 -8.74 -6.18 -22.36
N ILE A 44 -8.47 -7.15 -23.25
CA ILE A 44 -7.22 -7.27 -24.04
C ILE A 44 -6.99 -6.03 -24.93
N ASP A 45 -8.01 -5.19 -25.12
CA ASP A 45 -7.96 -3.93 -25.87
C ASP A 45 -7.49 -2.72 -25.03
N SER A 46 -7.04 -2.94 -23.79
CA SER A 46 -6.54 -1.87 -22.95
C SER A 46 -5.21 -1.33 -23.51
N ASN A 47 -5.20 -0.08 -24.01
CA ASN A 47 -4.02 0.70 -24.42
C ASN A 47 -3.09 1.05 -23.23
N VAL A 48 -2.99 0.13 -22.27
CA VAL A 48 -2.22 0.25 -21.04
C VAL A 48 -0.81 -0.27 -21.34
N PRO A 49 0.23 0.55 -21.16
CA PRO A 49 1.60 0.09 -21.34
C PRO A 49 1.92 -1.08 -20.40
N VAL A 50 2.76 -2.00 -20.86
CA VAL A 50 3.13 -3.19 -20.09
C VAL A 50 4.58 -3.07 -19.63
N GLY A 51 4.81 -3.32 -18.35
CA GLY A 51 6.16 -3.39 -17.78
C GLY A 51 6.93 -4.60 -18.31
N ARG A 52 8.24 -4.63 -18.13
CA ARG A 52 9.07 -5.80 -18.52
C ARG A 52 9.73 -6.41 -17.30
N PRO A 53 9.95 -7.72 -17.22
CA PRO A 53 10.74 -8.29 -16.12
C PRO A 53 12.13 -7.65 -16.05
N THR A 54 12.68 -7.48 -14.85
CA THR A 54 14.07 -7.02 -14.73
C THR A 54 15.06 -8.01 -15.35
N PRO A 55 16.10 -7.54 -16.06
CA PRO A 55 17.12 -8.39 -16.64
C PRO A 55 17.95 -9.14 -15.59
N ASP A 56 18.05 -8.60 -14.38
CA ASP A 56 18.71 -9.27 -13.24
C ASP A 56 17.95 -10.51 -12.74
N GLY A 57 16.74 -10.78 -13.25
CA GLY A 57 15.91 -11.91 -12.82
C GLY A 57 15.40 -11.82 -11.38
N LYS A 58 15.50 -10.65 -10.74
CA LYS A 58 14.97 -10.44 -9.39
C LYS A 58 13.46 -10.66 -9.41
N LYS A 59 12.99 -11.52 -8.51
CA LYS A 59 11.57 -11.78 -8.32
C LYS A 59 10.85 -10.47 -7.95
N ASP A 60 9.63 -10.30 -8.44
CA ASP A 60 8.75 -9.17 -8.13
C ASP A 60 9.33 -7.80 -8.54
N MET A 61 10.23 -7.77 -9.53
CA MET A 61 10.85 -6.55 -10.04
C MET A 61 10.58 -6.41 -11.54
N VAL A 62 10.10 -5.23 -11.93
CA VAL A 62 9.75 -4.92 -13.32
C VAL A 62 10.31 -3.57 -13.73
N ILE A 63 10.67 -3.43 -14.99
CA ILE A 63 11.06 -2.19 -15.64
C ILE A 63 9.78 -1.48 -16.11
N SER A 64 9.59 -0.25 -15.64
CA SER A 64 8.54 0.65 -16.12
C SER A 64 8.66 0.84 -17.65
N PRO A 65 7.54 0.84 -18.39
CA PRO A 65 7.55 1.16 -19.82
C PRO A 65 7.74 2.65 -20.08
N TYR A 66 7.73 3.49 -19.05
CA TYR A 66 7.89 4.94 -19.16
C TYR A 66 9.32 5.35 -18.88
N ARG A 67 9.83 6.32 -19.64
CA ARG A 67 11.16 6.89 -19.40
C ARG A 67 11.24 7.51 -18.00
N PRO A 68 12.34 7.30 -17.26
CA PRO A 68 13.63 6.75 -17.71
C PRO A 68 13.77 5.21 -17.61
N TYR A 69 12.67 4.44 -17.61
CA TYR A 69 12.63 2.98 -17.51
C TYR A 69 13.15 2.47 -16.16
N ASN A 70 12.63 3.08 -15.09
CA ASN A 70 13.02 2.72 -13.73
C ASN A 70 12.57 1.31 -13.37
N VAL A 71 13.36 0.67 -12.51
CA VAL A 71 13.01 -0.60 -11.91
C VAL A 71 12.06 -0.36 -10.74
N ILE A 72 10.95 -1.09 -10.72
CA ILE A 72 9.87 -0.98 -9.75
C ILE A 72 9.70 -2.32 -9.06
N ASN A 73 9.59 -2.26 -7.74
CA ASN A 73 9.22 -3.40 -6.92
C ASN A 73 7.69 -3.53 -6.93
N VAL A 74 7.21 -4.68 -7.37
CA VAL A 74 5.79 -5.04 -7.47
C VAL A 74 5.43 -6.19 -6.52
N SER A 75 6.18 -6.35 -5.43
CA SER A 75 5.89 -7.34 -4.39
C SER A 75 4.46 -7.17 -3.87
N GLY A 76 3.70 -8.28 -3.87
CA GLY A 76 2.30 -8.30 -3.45
C GLY A 76 1.29 -8.03 -4.57
N TYR A 77 1.76 -7.68 -5.78
CA TYR A 77 0.93 -7.60 -6.98
C TYR A 77 1.09 -8.87 -7.83
N GLN A 78 0.14 -9.10 -8.72
CA GLN A 78 0.13 -10.23 -9.65
C GLN A 78 0.30 -9.78 -11.10
N SER A 79 0.65 -10.72 -11.96
CA SER A 79 0.63 -10.51 -13.41
C SER A 79 -0.77 -10.04 -13.84
N GLY A 80 -0.82 -8.99 -14.66
CA GLY A 80 -2.07 -8.36 -15.08
C GLY A 80 -2.54 -7.18 -14.21
N ASP A 81 -2.01 -7.00 -13.00
CA ASP A 81 -2.36 -5.86 -12.16
C ASP A 81 -1.87 -4.54 -12.76
N ILE A 82 -2.60 -3.46 -12.49
CA ILE A 82 -2.22 -2.10 -12.89
C ILE A 82 -1.54 -1.41 -11.71
N VAL A 83 -0.29 -1.02 -11.90
CA VAL A 83 0.54 -0.34 -10.89
C VAL A 83 1.03 1.02 -11.40
N GLY A 84 1.23 1.96 -10.47
CA GLY A 84 1.75 3.28 -10.77
C GLY A 84 3.28 3.32 -10.75
N ASP A 85 3.89 4.10 -11.66
CA ASP A 85 5.31 4.45 -11.63
C ASP A 85 5.53 5.77 -10.87
N PRO A 86 6.01 5.74 -9.61
CA PRO A 86 6.18 6.94 -8.79
C PRO A 86 7.18 7.94 -9.37
N SER A 87 8.12 7.47 -10.22
CA SER A 87 9.12 8.34 -10.84
C SER A 87 8.54 9.27 -11.91
N THR A 88 7.31 8.96 -12.36
CA THR A 88 6.57 9.79 -13.33
C THR A 88 5.56 10.71 -12.65
N ALA A 89 5.38 10.60 -11.33
CA ALA A 89 4.45 11.44 -10.59
C ALA A 89 4.95 12.90 -10.53
N ARG A 90 3.99 13.83 -10.49
CA ARG A 90 4.28 15.24 -10.23
C ARG A 90 4.76 15.41 -8.79
N ILE A 91 5.74 16.29 -8.59
CA ILE A 91 6.21 16.65 -7.25
C ILE A 91 5.37 17.80 -6.71
N ASP A 92 4.89 17.65 -5.47
CA ASP A 92 4.22 18.73 -4.75
C ASP A 92 5.26 19.80 -4.35
N PRO A 93 5.11 21.06 -4.78
CA PRO A 93 6.06 22.13 -4.49
C PRO A 93 6.16 22.49 -2.99
N LYS A 94 5.15 22.13 -2.17
CA LYS A 94 5.15 22.42 -0.73
C LYS A 94 5.86 21.35 0.07
N THR A 95 5.65 20.09 -0.28
CA THR A 95 6.17 18.94 0.50
C THR A 95 7.42 18.31 -0.12
N ASN A 96 7.74 18.64 -1.38
CA ASN A 96 8.77 17.98 -2.19
C ASN A 96 8.56 16.45 -2.30
N LYS A 97 7.31 15.99 -2.20
CA LYS A 97 6.96 14.57 -2.31
C LYS A 97 6.18 14.30 -3.61
N PRO A 98 6.27 13.07 -4.16
CA PRO A 98 5.44 12.65 -5.28
C PRO A 98 3.95 12.66 -4.93
N ILE A 99 3.12 13.19 -5.82
CA ILE A 99 1.66 13.14 -5.72
C ILE A 99 1.20 11.84 -6.38
N ALA A 100 0.89 10.82 -5.57
CA ALA A 100 0.67 9.45 -6.03
C ALA A 100 -0.37 9.30 -7.15
N ASN A 101 -1.50 10.02 -7.10
CA ASN A 101 -2.54 9.91 -8.13
C ASN A 101 -2.16 10.51 -9.49
N THR A 102 -0.99 11.13 -9.61
CA THR A 102 -0.48 11.70 -10.87
C THR A 102 0.55 10.81 -11.56
N SER A 103 0.90 9.66 -10.97
CA SER A 103 1.79 8.70 -11.63
C SER A 103 1.14 8.12 -12.89
N LYS A 104 1.95 7.85 -13.90
CA LYS A 104 1.53 6.99 -15.01
C LYS A 104 1.39 5.55 -14.51
N HIS A 105 0.48 4.81 -15.12
CA HIS A 105 0.16 3.45 -14.72
C HIS A 105 0.48 2.46 -15.83
N PHE A 106 0.99 1.29 -15.46
CA PHE A 106 1.28 0.23 -16.40
C PHE A 106 0.81 -1.11 -15.86
N ARG A 107 0.60 -2.06 -16.77
CA ARG A 107 0.22 -3.43 -16.44
C ARG A 107 1.47 -4.27 -16.16
N ILE A 108 1.43 -5.08 -15.12
CA ILE A 108 2.46 -6.08 -14.85
C ILE A 108 2.38 -7.20 -15.91
N PRO A 109 3.50 -7.60 -16.51
CA PRO A 109 3.54 -8.64 -17.55
C PRO A 109 3.10 -10.00 -17.03
#